data_AF-A0A963XA22-F1
#
_entry.id   AF-A0A963XA22-F1
#
_cell.length_a   1.000
_cell.length_b   1.000
_cell.length_c   1.000
_cell.angle_alpha   90.00
_cell.angle_beta   90.00
_cell.angle_gamma   90.00
#
_symmetry.space_group_name_H-M   'P 1'
#
loop_
_entity.id
_entity.type
_entity.pdbx_description
1 polymer ?
#
loop_
_entity_poly.entity_id
_entity_poly.type
_entity_poly.pdbx_seq_one_letter_code
_entity_poly.pdbx_strand_id
1 'polypeptide(L)'
;ALATLVVNKIRGTLHVAAVKAPGFGDRRKAMLQVIAILTGGQVISEDLGMKLENVGIDMLGRAKKVSISKDNTTIVDGAGEKAEIEARVAQIRTQIEETTSDYDREKLQERVAKLAGGVAVIRVGGMTEVEVKERKDRVDDALNATRAAVQEGIVVGGGVALVQAAKSLEGLNGENSDQNAGIVIVRKALEAPLRQIAQNAGVDGSVVAGKVRESSDAKFGFNAQTEEYGDMFKFGVIDPAKVVRTALEDAASVAGLLITTEAMVAEKPADKAPAGGGMGGMGGMDGMM
;
A
#
# COMPACT_ATOMS: atom_id res chain seq x y z
N ALA A 1 -24.25 -15.05 -9.01
CA ALA A 1 -24.32 -13.85 -8.15
C ALA A 1 -23.43 -12.71 -8.65
N LEU A 2 -22.10 -12.90 -8.71
CA LEU A 2 -21.16 -11.80 -9.02
C LEU A 2 -21.34 -11.22 -10.44
N ALA A 3 -21.58 -12.07 -11.44
CA ALA A 3 -21.86 -11.64 -12.82
C ALA A 3 -23.06 -10.66 -12.90
N THR A 4 -24.13 -10.94 -12.16
CA THR A 4 -25.31 -10.08 -12.09
C THR A 4 -24.99 -8.71 -11.49
N LEU A 5 -24.18 -8.66 -10.43
CA LEU A 5 -23.76 -7.40 -9.80
C LEU A 5 -22.90 -6.56 -10.74
N VAL A 6 -21.98 -7.20 -11.47
CA VAL A 6 -21.10 -6.53 -12.44
C VAL A 6 -21.90 -5.92 -13.58
N VAL A 7 -22.84 -6.68 -14.16
CA VAL A 7 -23.70 -6.17 -15.25
C VAL A 7 -24.52 -4.97 -14.79
N ASN A 8 -25.12 -5.02 -13.59
CA ASN A 8 -25.91 -3.91 -13.06
C ASN A 8 -25.05 -2.67 -12.73
N LYS A 9 -23.82 -2.87 -12.26
CA LYS A 9 -22.88 -1.77 -12.00
C LYS A 9 -22.45 -1.07 -13.29
N ILE A 10 -22.13 -1.83 -14.33
CA ILE A 10 -21.72 -1.29 -15.64
C ILE A 10 -22.89 -0.56 -16.33
N ARG A 11 -24.11 -1.10 -16.22
CA ARG A 11 -25.32 -0.47 -16.78
C ARG A 11 -25.80 0.75 -15.99
N GLY A 12 -25.19 1.07 -14.85
CA GLY A 12 -25.58 2.19 -14.00
C GLY A 12 -26.90 1.99 -13.24
N THR A 13 -27.54 0.82 -13.33
CA THR A 13 -28.81 0.50 -12.65
C THR A 13 -28.64 0.44 -11.14
N LEU A 14 -27.51 -0.11 -10.66
CA LEU A 14 -27.20 -0.22 -9.24
C LEU A 14 -25.72 0.00 -8.99
N HIS A 15 -25.39 0.97 -8.13
CA HIS A 15 -24.02 1.17 -7.68
C HIS A 15 -23.68 0.22 -6.53
N VAL A 16 -23.12 -0.95 -6.86
CA VAL A 16 -22.78 -2.00 -5.90
C VAL A 16 -21.30 -2.35 -5.96
N ALA A 17 -20.77 -2.85 -4.84
CA ALA A 17 -19.45 -3.46 -4.72
C ALA A 17 -19.54 -4.71 -3.82
N ALA A 18 -18.73 -5.73 -4.10
CA ALA A 18 -18.68 -6.96 -3.31
C ALA A 18 -17.31 -7.08 -2.65
N VAL A 19 -17.30 -7.27 -1.32
CA VAL A 19 -16.09 -7.41 -0.50
C VAL A 19 -16.20 -8.70 0.29
N LYS A 20 -15.09 -9.46 0.37
CA LYS A 20 -15.06 -10.69 1.20
C LYS A 20 -15.18 -10.33 2.68
N ALA A 21 -15.85 -11.18 3.45
CA ALA A 21 -15.94 -10.99 4.90
C ALA A 21 -14.53 -11.05 5.53
N PRO A 22 -14.24 -10.21 6.54
CA PRO A 22 -12.95 -10.24 7.22
C PRO A 22 -12.83 -11.44 8.15
N GLY A 23 -11.65 -12.07 8.18
CA GLY A 23 -11.35 -13.20 9.05
C GLY A 23 -12.02 -14.53 8.64
N PHE A 24 -11.87 -15.54 9.49
CA PHE A 24 -12.37 -16.90 9.28
C PHE A 24 -13.07 -17.44 10.52
N GLY A 25 -13.93 -18.47 10.36
CA GLY A 25 -14.62 -19.15 11.47
C GLY A 25 -15.44 -18.19 12.35
N ASP A 26 -15.36 -18.37 13.67
CA ASP A 26 -16.08 -17.54 14.63
C ASP A 26 -15.59 -16.10 14.68
N ARG A 27 -14.32 -15.86 14.33
CA ARG A 27 -13.80 -14.49 14.21
C ARG A 27 -14.50 -13.73 13.11
N ARG A 28 -14.80 -14.38 11.98
CA ARG A 28 -15.58 -13.78 10.90
C ARG A 28 -16.95 -13.32 11.40
N LYS A 29 -17.67 -14.17 12.15
CA LYS A 29 -18.97 -13.83 12.74
C LYS A 29 -18.84 -12.64 13.71
N ALA A 30 -17.84 -12.68 14.59
CA ALA A 30 -17.62 -11.62 15.56
C ALA A 30 -17.21 -10.28 14.91
N MET A 31 -16.45 -10.31 13.80
CA MET A 31 -16.07 -9.11 13.04
C MET A 31 -17.23 -8.55 12.22
N LEU A 32 -18.08 -9.41 11.64
CA LEU A 32 -19.31 -8.97 10.98
C LEU A 32 -20.26 -8.29 11.97
N GLN A 33 -20.38 -8.82 13.20
CA GLN A 33 -21.16 -8.17 14.26
C GLN A 33 -20.61 -6.78 14.61
N VAL A 34 -19.29 -6.63 14.59
CA VAL A 34 -18.64 -5.34 14.81
C VAL A 34 -18.94 -4.35 13.69
N ILE A 35 -18.92 -4.79 12.42
CA ILE A 35 -19.31 -3.94 11.29
C ILE A 35 -20.79 -3.55 11.38
N ALA A 36 -21.65 -4.48 11.78
CA ALA A 36 -23.08 -4.25 11.98
C ALA A 36 -23.32 -3.16 13.03
N ILE A 37 -22.71 -3.28 14.22
CA ILE A 37 -22.79 -2.26 15.29
C ILE A 37 -22.24 -0.91 14.80
N LEU A 38 -21.10 -0.90 14.11
CA LEU A 38 -20.51 0.35 13.59
C LEU A 38 -21.41 1.07 12.57
N THR A 39 -22.17 0.32 11.78
CA THR A 39 -23.00 0.85 10.70
C THR A 39 -24.49 0.95 11.04
N GLY A 40 -24.90 0.46 12.22
CA GLY A 40 -26.31 0.35 12.62
C GLY A 40 -27.10 -0.70 11.84
N GLY A 41 -26.41 -1.65 11.21
CA GLY A 41 -27.04 -2.77 10.47
C GLY A 41 -27.19 -4.02 11.32
N GLN A 42 -27.79 -5.06 10.74
CA GLN A 42 -27.90 -6.39 11.35
C GLN A 42 -27.14 -7.44 10.53
N VAL A 43 -26.40 -8.31 11.20
CA VAL A 43 -25.72 -9.44 10.53
C VAL A 43 -26.75 -10.46 10.10
N ILE A 44 -26.88 -10.69 8.80
CA ILE A 44 -27.72 -11.75 8.26
C ILE A 44 -26.99 -13.09 8.43
N SER A 45 -27.56 -13.98 9.24
CA SER A 45 -26.97 -15.27 9.58
C SER A 45 -27.99 -16.39 9.41
N GLU A 46 -27.63 -17.39 8.61
CA GLU A 46 -28.45 -18.59 8.41
C GLU A 46 -28.62 -19.39 9.71
N ASP A 47 -27.61 -19.37 10.60
CA ASP A 47 -27.64 -20.04 11.91
C ASP A 47 -28.73 -19.47 12.83
N LEU A 48 -29.09 -18.19 12.63
CA LEU A 48 -30.15 -17.49 13.36
C LEU A 48 -31.50 -17.56 12.64
N GLY A 49 -31.62 -18.40 11.59
CA GLY A 49 -32.84 -18.60 10.82
C GLY A 49 -33.20 -17.45 9.88
N MET A 50 -32.31 -16.48 9.68
CA MET A 50 -32.53 -15.38 8.74
C MET A 50 -32.24 -15.84 7.32
N LYS A 51 -33.18 -15.59 6.41
CA LYS A 51 -33.02 -15.85 4.98
C LYS A 51 -32.84 -14.54 4.21
N LEU A 52 -31.97 -14.56 3.20
CA LEU A 52 -31.66 -13.39 2.37
C LEU A 52 -32.90 -12.81 1.66
N GLU A 53 -33.89 -13.65 1.36
CA GLU A 53 -35.17 -13.25 0.73
C GLU A 53 -36.04 -12.35 1.61
N ASN A 54 -35.85 -12.39 2.94
CA ASN A 54 -36.66 -11.64 3.91
C ASN A 54 -35.95 -10.38 4.44
N VAL A 55 -34.81 -9.99 3.84
CA VAL A 55 -34.00 -8.86 4.33
C VAL A 55 -34.65 -7.54 3.93
N GLY A 56 -34.99 -6.72 4.92
CA GLY A 56 -35.51 -5.36 4.76
C GLY A 56 -34.41 -4.29 4.69
N ILE A 57 -34.78 -3.08 4.29
CA ILE A 57 -33.87 -1.91 4.21
C ILE A 57 -33.43 -1.44 5.61
N ASP A 58 -34.28 -1.65 6.61
CA ASP A 58 -34.04 -1.37 8.02
C ASP A 58 -32.92 -2.24 8.63
N MET A 59 -32.67 -3.42 8.07
CA MET A 59 -31.59 -4.31 8.51
C MET A 59 -30.23 -3.94 7.90
N LEU A 60 -30.18 -3.04 6.93
CA LEU A 60 -28.96 -2.66 6.22
C LEU A 60 -28.17 -1.59 6.98
N GLY A 61 -26.86 -1.82 7.11
CA GLY A 61 -25.94 -0.83 7.68
C GLY A 61 -25.78 0.40 6.79
N ARG A 62 -25.62 1.57 7.40
CA ARG A 62 -25.38 2.84 6.72
C ARG A 62 -24.03 3.43 7.11
N ALA A 63 -23.38 4.08 6.15
CA ALA A 63 -22.14 4.82 6.36
C ALA A 63 -22.06 5.99 5.39
N LYS A 64 -21.34 7.05 5.77
CA LYS A 64 -21.19 8.25 4.96
C LYS A 64 -20.33 8.03 3.72
N LYS A 65 -19.25 7.26 3.85
CA LYS A 65 -18.34 6.94 2.74
C LYS A 65 -17.72 5.58 2.94
N VAL A 66 -17.67 4.79 1.87
CA VAL A 66 -16.95 3.52 1.82
C VAL A 66 -15.91 3.61 0.72
N SER A 67 -14.65 3.31 1.05
CA SER A 67 -13.54 3.26 0.09
C SER A 67 -12.99 1.85 0.03
N ILE A 68 -12.91 1.31 -1.18
CA ILE A 68 -12.47 -0.07 -1.44
C ILE A 68 -11.29 0.01 -2.41
N SER A 69 -10.16 -0.58 -2.01
CA SER A 69 -9.00 -0.83 -2.87
C SER A 69 -8.84 -2.33 -3.10
N LYS A 70 -7.78 -2.75 -3.80
CA LYS A 70 -7.49 -4.16 -4.08
C LYS A 70 -7.44 -5.01 -2.81
N ASP A 71 -6.79 -4.48 -1.77
CA ASP A 71 -6.47 -5.24 -0.56
C ASP A 71 -7.16 -4.71 0.70
N ASN A 72 -7.71 -3.48 0.67
CA ASN A 72 -8.27 -2.83 1.85
C ASN A 72 -9.69 -2.30 1.61
N THR A 73 -10.51 -2.31 2.66
CA THR A 73 -11.84 -1.66 2.68
C THR A 73 -11.96 -0.80 3.92
N THR A 74 -12.30 0.47 3.73
CA THR A 74 -12.43 1.47 4.79
C THR A 74 -13.86 1.99 4.82
N ILE A 75 -14.51 1.85 5.96
CA ILE A 75 -15.85 2.41 6.23
C ILE A 75 -15.64 3.67 7.07
N VAL A 76 -16.13 4.80 6.57
CA VAL A 76 -15.97 6.11 7.20
C VAL A 76 -17.33 6.59 7.69
N ASP A 77 -17.38 6.95 8.97
CA ASP A 77 -18.54 7.59 9.62
C ASP A 77 -19.80 6.70 9.46
N GLY A 78 -19.76 5.54 10.13
CA GLY A 78 -20.88 4.60 10.18
C GLY A 78 -22.02 5.14 11.05
N ALA A 79 -23.27 4.82 10.69
CA ALA A 79 -24.46 5.34 11.36
C ALA A 79 -24.84 4.56 12.64
N GLY A 80 -23.90 3.83 13.23
CA GLY A 80 -24.12 3.09 14.47
C GLY A 80 -24.29 3.99 15.69
N GLU A 81 -25.01 3.51 16.70
CA GLU A 81 -25.19 4.25 17.94
C GLU A 81 -23.89 4.27 18.76
N LYS A 82 -23.48 5.47 19.18
CA LYS A 82 -22.23 5.65 19.94
C LYS A 82 -22.20 4.82 21.23
N ALA A 83 -23.34 4.70 21.91
CA ALA A 83 -23.48 3.91 23.12
C ALA A 83 -23.22 2.41 22.87
N GLU A 84 -23.73 1.86 21.77
CA GLU A 84 -23.49 0.46 21.39
C GLU A 84 -22.03 0.22 21.00
N ILE A 85 -21.41 1.17 20.30
CA ILE A 85 -19.98 1.10 19.95
C ILE A 85 -19.12 1.13 21.21
N GLU A 86 -19.38 2.04 22.15
CA GLU A 86 -18.66 2.16 23.42
C GLU A 86 -18.86 0.90 24.29
N ALA A 87 -20.09 0.39 24.39
CA ALA A 87 -20.39 -0.86 25.08
C ALA A 87 -19.64 -2.04 24.45
N ARG A 88 -19.58 -2.10 23.12
CA ARG A 88 -18.83 -3.14 22.42
C ARG A 88 -17.34 -3.02 22.67
N VAL A 89 -16.76 -1.82 22.63
CA VAL A 89 -15.34 -1.59 22.96
C VAL A 89 -15.04 -2.05 24.39
N ALA A 90 -15.89 -1.72 25.36
CA ALA A 90 -15.74 -2.14 26.75
C ALA A 90 -15.73 -3.67 26.90
N GLN A 91 -16.69 -4.36 26.27
CA GLN A 91 -16.72 -5.83 26.27
C GLN A 91 -15.43 -6.45 25.74
N ILE A 92 -14.88 -5.89 24.65
CA ILE A 92 -13.66 -6.42 24.05
C ILE A 92 -12.44 -6.14 24.95
N ARG A 93 -12.41 -5.02 25.65
CA ARG A 93 -11.36 -4.71 26.64
C ARG A 93 -11.37 -5.70 27.81
N THR A 94 -12.54 -6.06 28.33
CA THR A 94 -12.64 -7.11 29.35
C THR A 94 -12.12 -8.46 28.83
N GLN A 95 -12.47 -8.84 27.59
CA GLN A 95 -11.95 -10.07 26.97
C GLN A 95 -10.41 -10.06 26.81
N ILE A 96 -9.80 -8.89 26.62
CA ILE A 96 -8.34 -8.72 26.55
C ILE A 96 -7.67 -9.00 27.90
N GLU A 97 -8.33 -8.62 29.00
CA GLU A 97 -7.82 -8.83 30.36
C GLU A 97 -7.96 -10.30 30.80
N GLU A 98 -9.05 -10.95 30.39
CA GLU A 98 -9.33 -12.35 30.73
C GLU A 98 -8.52 -13.35 29.89
N THR A 99 -8.03 -12.95 28.70
CA THR A 99 -7.28 -13.87 27.84
C THR A 99 -5.84 -14.06 28.31
N THR A 100 -5.43 -15.33 28.37
CA THR A 100 -4.06 -15.76 28.66
C THR A 100 -3.23 -16.01 27.39
N SER A 101 -3.87 -15.94 26.22
CA SER A 101 -3.24 -16.13 24.90
C SER A 101 -2.77 -14.80 24.35
N ASP A 102 -1.46 -14.63 24.17
CA ASP A 102 -0.86 -13.43 23.57
C ASP A 102 -1.36 -13.19 22.14
N TYR A 103 -1.57 -14.27 21.39
CA TYR A 103 -2.15 -14.21 20.05
C TYR A 103 -3.56 -13.60 20.08
N ASP A 104 -4.44 -14.07 20.96
CA ASP A 104 -5.81 -13.57 21.02
C ASP A 104 -5.85 -12.14 21.58
N ARG A 105 -4.95 -11.82 22.51
CA ARG A 105 -4.76 -10.47 23.03
C ARG A 105 -4.45 -9.48 21.89
N GLU A 106 -3.49 -9.79 21.04
CA GLU A 106 -3.11 -8.96 19.89
C GLU A 106 -4.31 -8.76 18.94
N LYS A 107 -5.05 -9.82 18.63
CA LYS A 107 -6.20 -9.75 17.70
C LYS A 107 -7.39 -9.00 18.26
N LEU A 108 -7.64 -9.12 19.57
CA LEU A 108 -8.65 -8.31 20.23
C LEU A 108 -8.24 -6.84 20.29
N GLN A 109 -6.95 -6.54 20.51
CA GLN A 109 -6.42 -5.18 20.46
C GLN A 109 -6.56 -4.56 19.06
N GLU A 110 -6.26 -5.28 17.98
CA GLU A 110 -6.52 -4.81 16.61
C GLU A 110 -8.00 -4.46 16.40
N ARG A 111 -8.91 -5.27 16.96
CA ARG A 111 -10.35 -5.04 16.82
C ARG A 111 -10.80 -3.81 17.61
N VAL A 112 -10.30 -3.62 18.83
CA VAL A 112 -10.54 -2.40 19.61
C VAL A 112 -9.98 -1.19 18.87
N ALA A 113 -8.78 -1.28 18.31
CA ALA A 113 -8.18 -0.20 17.54
C ALA A 113 -9.03 0.18 16.32
N LYS A 114 -9.65 -0.79 15.64
CA LYS A 114 -10.56 -0.51 14.51
C LYS A 114 -11.91 0.09 14.92
N LEU A 115 -12.38 -0.18 16.14
CA LEU A 115 -13.64 0.33 16.68
C LEU A 115 -13.50 1.69 17.37
N ALA A 116 -12.44 1.84 18.17
CA ALA A 116 -12.15 3.04 18.95
C ALA A 116 -11.27 4.04 18.17
N GLY A 117 -10.49 3.55 17.20
CA GLY A 117 -9.69 4.38 16.30
C GLY A 117 -10.59 5.12 15.35
N GLY A 118 -10.99 6.34 15.75
CA GLY A 118 -11.77 7.23 14.90
C GLY A 118 -11.09 7.43 13.55
N VAL A 119 -11.89 7.53 12.50
CA VAL A 119 -11.39 7.84 11.17
C VAL A 119 -11.10 9.34 11.09
N ALA A 120 -9.82 9.71 11.03
CA ALA A 120 -9.41 11.08 10.74
C ALA A 120 -9.55 11.35 9.23
N VAL A 121 -10.18 12.46 8.86
CA VAL A 121 -10.33 12.89 7.46
C VAL A 121 -9.53 14.16 7.24
N ILE A 122 -8.47 14.07 6.43
CA ILE A 122 -7.68 15.22 5.99
C ILE A 122 -8.30 15.76 4.70
N ARG A 123 -8.74 17.03 4.73
CA ARG A 123 -9.26 17.73 3.54
C ARG A 123 -8.16 18.58 2.94
N VAL A 124 -7.68 18.19 1.76
CA VAL A 124 -6.64 18.91 1.04
C VAL A 124 -7.27 19.90 0.05
N GLY A 125 -6.84 21.16 0.11
CA GLY A 125 -7.31 22.24 -0.76
C GLY A 125 -6.18 22.89 -1.58
N GLY A 126 -6.56 23.58 -2.65
CA GLY A 126 -5.68 24.23 -3.61
C GLY A 126 -6.46 25.20 -4.51
N MET A 127 -5.75 26.04 -5.25
CA MET A 127 -6.36 27.08 -6.09
C MET A 127 -6.87 26.54 -7.42
N THR A 128 -6.29 25.44 -7.90
CA THR A 128 -6.70 24.75 -9.14
C THR A 128 -6.89 23.26 -8.89
N GLU A 129 -7.66 22.58 -9.74
CA GLU A 129 -7.87 21.13 -9.63
C GLU A 129 -6.56 20.33 -9.72
N VAL A 130 -5.64 20.78 -10.60
CA VAL A 130 -4.32 20.16 -10.77
C VAL A 130 -3.50 20.26 -9.49
N GLU A 131 -3.50 21.43 -8.85
CA GLU A 131 -2.81 21.64 -7.57
C GLU A 131 -3.45 20.84 -6.44
N VAL A 132 -4.78 20.78 -6.37
CA VAL A 132 -5.48 19.95 -5.37
C VAL A 132 -5.06 18.49 -5.51
N LYS A 133 -4.98 17.98 -6.74
CA LYS A 133 -4.58 16.60 -7.01
C LYS A 133 -3.14 16.34 -6.58
N GLU A 134 -2.21 17.20 -6.97
CA GLU A 134 -0.79 17.07 -6.59
C GLU A 134 -0.58 17.16 -5.07
N ARG A 135 -1.22 18.12 -4.40
CA ARG A 135 -1.14 18.27 -2.94
C ARG A 135 -1.74 17.07 -2.24
N LYS A 136 -2.84 16.53 -2.77
CA LYS A 136 -3.48 15.34 -2.22
C LYS A 136 -2.55 14.14 -2.33
N ASP A 137 -1.94 13.92 -3.50
CA ASP A 137 -1.00 12.82 -3.71
C ASP A 137 0.21 12.93 -2.75
N ARG A 138 0.77 14.14 -2.56
CA ARG A 138 1.82 14.40 -1.54
C ARG A 138 1.39 14.07 -0.11
N VAL A 139 0.15 14.42 0.27
CA VAL A 139 -0.38 14.11 1.61
C VAL A 139 -0.59 12.61 1.79
N ASP A 140 -1.08 11.93 0.76
CA ASP A 140 -1.25 10.48 0.75
C ASP A 140 0.11 9.76 0.89
N ASP A 141 1.14 10.22 0.17
CA ASP A 141 2.51 9.73 0.31
C ASP A 141 3.09 9.97 1.71
N ALA A 142 2.94 11.17 2.26
CA ALA A 142 3.41 11.50 3.61
C ALA A 142 2.72 10.64 4.68
N LEU A 143 1.42 10.37 4.53
CA LEU A 143 0.67 9.50 5.44
C LEU A 143 1.20 8.06 5.38
N ASN A 144 1.45 7.55 4.18
CA ASN A 144 1.98 6.20 3.99
C ASN A 144 3.41 6.06 4.53
N ALA A 145 4.27 7.05 4.28
CA ALA A 145 5.63 7.09 4.80
C ALA A 145 5.64 7.12 6.34
N THR A 146 4.79 7.95 6.95
CA THR A 146 4.67 8.03 8.42
C THR A 146 4.19 6.71 9.02
N ARG A 147 3.19 6.07 8.40
CA ARG A 147 2.71 4.74 8.83
C ARG A 147 3.81 3.68 8.74
N ALA A 148 4.57 3.68 7.65
CA ALA A 148 5.70 2.77 7.47
C ALA A 148 6.81 3.00 8.50
N ALA A 149 7.10 4.28 8.81
CA ALA A 149 8.10 4.66 9.80
C ALA A 149 7.71 4.23 11.22
N VAL A 150 6.43 4.31 11.57
CA VAL A 150 5.94 3.83 12.87
C VAL A 150 6.04 2.29 12.99
N GLN A 151 5.93 1.56 11.87
CA GLN A 151 5.94 0.10 11.87
C GLN A 151 7.36 -0.50 11.99
N GLU A 152 8.30 -0.07 11.14
CA GLU A 152 9.64 -0.65 11.07
C GLU A 152 10.77 0.34 11.44
N GLY A 153 10.42 1.55 11.88
CA GLY A 153 11.39 2.59 12.22
C GLY A 153 11.88 3.40 11.00
N ILE A 154 12.92 4.19 11.24
CA ILE A 154 13.52 5.10 10.26
C ILE A 154 15.01 4.79 10.07
N VAL A 155 15.52 5.08 8.89
CA VAL A 155 16.94 5.01 8.52
C VAL A 155 17.39 6.33 7.92
N VAL A 156 18.69 6.51 7.75
CA VAL A 156 19.24 7.66 7.03
C VAL A 156 18.80 7.65 5.57
N GLY A 157 18.24 8.77 5.13
CA GLY A 157 17.63 8.86 3.81
C GLY A 157 18.63 9.17 2.69
N GLY A 158 18.11 9.56 1.52
CA GLY A 158 18.94 10.00 0.39
C GLY A 158 19.78 8.88 -0.24
N GLY A 159 19.35 7.63 -0.07
CA GLY A 159 20.08 6.45 -0.54
C GLY A 159 21.34 6.10 0.27
N VAL A 160 21.63 6.86 1.35
CA VAL A 160 22.82 6.63 2.19
C VAL A 160 22.75 5.28 2.90
N ALA A 161 21.58 4.89 3.41
CA ALA A 161 21.39 3.60 4.07
C ALA A 161 21.77 2.42 3.16
N LEU A 162 21.46 2.50 1.86
CA LEU A 162 21.79 1.46 0.88
C LEU A 162 23.29 1.39 0.62
N VAL A 163 23.97 2.54 0.50
CA VAL A 163 25.44 2.60 0.33
C VAL A 163 26.15 2.06 1.58
N GLN A 164 25.67 2.38 2.77
CA GLN A 164 26.22 1.84 4.01
C GLN A 164 25.95 0.34 4.13
N ALA A 165 24.76 -0.14 3.76
CA ALA A 165 24.43 -1.57 3.74
C ALA A 165 25.32 -2.35 2.76
N ALA A 166 25.70 -1.74 1.63
CA ALA A 166 26.59 -2.37 0.63
C ALA A 166 27.97 -2.75 1.20
N LYS A 167 28.42 -2.10 2.28
CA LYS A 167 29.68 -2.46 2.97
C LYS A 167 29.61 -3.82 3.66
N SER A 168 28.42 -4.26 4.06
CA SER A 168 28.25 -5.60 4.64
C SER A 168 28.51 -6.72 3.62
N LEU A 169 28.54 -6.39 2.32
CA LEU A 169 28.89 -7.31 1.24
C LEU A 169 30.40 -7.37 0.98
N GLU A 170 31.21 -6.53 1.64
CA GLU A 170 32.68 -6.59 1.50
C GLU A 170 33.22 -7.87 2.14
N GLY A 171 33.98 -8.65 1.37
CA GLY A 171 34.53 -9.94 1.81
C GLY A 171 33.53 -11.10 1.79
N LEU A 172 32.28 -10.87 1.39
CA LEU A 172 31.32 -11.95 1.16
C LEU A 172 31.72 -12.71 -0.11
N ASN A 173 31.93 -14.02 0.01
CA ASN A 173 32.21 -14.91 -1.11
C ASN A 173 31.05 -15.89 -1.29
N GLY A 174 30.59 -16.02 -2.53
CA GLY A 174 29.68 -17.08 -2.95
C GLY A 174 30.40 -18.41 -3.15
N GLU A 175 29.63 -19.45 -3.39
CA GLU A 175 30.12 -20.82 -3.61
C GLU A 175 30.85 -20.99 -4.94
N ASN A 176 30.57 -20.12 -5.92
CA ASN A 176 31.18 -20.15 -7.25
C ASN A 176 31.35 -18.73 -7.83
N SER A 177 31.99 -18.64 -9.01
CA SER A 177 32.25 -17.38 -9.70
C SER A 177 30.98 -16.59 -10.05
N ASP A 178 29.88 -17.27 -10.33
CA ASP A 178 28.64 -16.64 -10.77
C ASP A 178 27.90 -16.00 -9.59
N GLN A 179 27.90 -16.66 -8.44
CA GLN A 179 27.41 -16.08 -7.19
C GLN A 179 28.26 -14.86 -6.79
N ASN A 180 29.59 -14.92 -6.96
CA ASN A 180 30.46 -13.76 -6.74
C ASN A 180 30.11 -12.59 -7.67
N ALA A 181 29.83 -12.86 -8.95
CA ALA A 181 29.37 -11.84 -9.88
C ALA A 181 28.02 -11.23 -9.43
N GLY A 182 27.08 -12.07 -8.94
CA GLY A 182 25.82 -11.63 -8.36
C GLY A 182 25.98 -10.66 -7.18
N ILE A 183 26.88 -10.97 -6.24
CA ILE A 183 27.21 -10.09 -5.10
C ILE A 183 27.71 -8.73 -5.60
N VAL A 184 28.59 -8.72 -6.61
CA VAL A 184 29.12 -7.49 -7.21
C VAL A 184 28.02 -6.66 -7.88
N ILE A 185 27.06 -7.30 -8.56
CA ILE A 185 25.91 -6.64 -9.17
C ILE A 185 25.08 -5.91 -8.11
N VAL A 186 24.71 -6.61 -7.02
CA VAL A 186 23.94 -6.01 -5.93
C VAL A 186 24.71 -4.85 -5.30
N ARG A 187 26.00 -5.02 -5.00
CA ARG A 187 26.85 -3.97 -4.42
C ARG A 187 26.84 -2.70 -5.28
N LYS A 188 26.93 -2.84 -6.60
CA LYS A 188 26.88 -1.72 -7.54
C LYS A 188 25.49 -1.08 -7.61
N ALA A 189 24.43 -1.89 -7.59
CA ALA A 189 23.05 -1.41 -7.66
C ALA A 189 22.64 -0.57 -6.45
N LEU A 190 23.13 -0.91 -5.25
CA LEU A 190 22.84 -0.18 -4.01
C LEU A 190 23.32 1.28 -4.02
N GLU A 191 24.32 1.62 -4.84
CA GLU A 191 24.78 3.00 -5.00
C GLU A 191 23.91 3.82 -5.98
N ALA A 192 23.10 3.17 -6.82
CA ALA A 192 22.35 3.84 -7.88
C ALA A 192 21.35 4.90 -7.36
N PRO A 193 20.57 4.67 -6.29
CA PRO A 193 19.63 5.67 -5.79
C PRO A 193 20.31 6.97 -5.35
N LEU A 194 21.40 6.86 -4.57
CA LEU A 194 22.16 8.04 -4.12
C LEU A 194 22.78 8.79 -5.30
N ARG A 195 23.36 8.07 -6.27
CA ARG A 195 23.92 8.67 -7.49
C ARG A 195 22.86 9.41 -8.30
N GLN A 196 21.67 8.82 -8.46
CA GLN A 196 20.57 9.44 -9.18
C GLN A 196 20.08 10.71 -8.49
N ILE A 197 19.95 10.69 -7.16
CA ILE A 197 19.57 11.86 -6.37
C ILE A 197 20.59 12.99 -6.55
N ALA A 198 21.88 12.70 -6.41
CA ALA A 198 22.95 13.68 -6.61
C ALA A 198 22.98 14.24 -8.03
N GLN A 199 22.82 13.39 -9.05
CA GLN A 199 22.81 13.80 -10.45
C GLN A 199 21.60 14.71 -10.77
N ASN A 200 20.43 14.41 -10.21
CA ASN A 200 19.25 15.27 -10.34
C ASN A 200 19.42 16.62 -9.64
N ALA A 201 20.29 16.70 -8.63
CA ALA A 201 20.70 17.95 -7.99
C ALA A 201 21.85 18.66 -8.73
N GLY A 202 22.34 18.13 -9.85
CA GLY A 202 23.40 18.76 -10.65
C GLY A 202 24.83 18.47 -10.16
N VAL A 203 25.01 17.53 -9.24
CA VAL A 203 26.32 17.15 -8.67
C VAL A 203 26.73 15.76 -9.17
N ASP A 204 28.04 15.51 -9.31
CA ASP A 204 28.55 14.20 -9.75
C ASP A 204 28.26 13.10 -8.70
N GLY A 205 27.30 12.25 -9.00
CA GLY A 205 26.89 11.17 -8.11
C GLY A 205 27.99 10.16 -7.78
N SER A 206 28.99 9.95 -8.65
CA SER A 206 30.10 9.05 -8.37
C SER A 206 31.00 9.59 -7.28
N VAL A 207 31.25 10.90 -7.28
CA VAL A 207 32.01 11.59 -6.23
C VAL A 207 31.24 11.55 -4.90
N VAL A 208 29.93 11.81 -4.94
CA VAL A 208 29.10 11.74 -3.73
C VAL A 208 29.07 10.33 -3.15
N ALA A 209 28.81 9.31 -3.98
CA ALA A 209 28.79 7.92 -3.54
C ALA A 209 30.14 7.48 -2.99
N GLY A 210 31.25 7.89 -3.61
CA GLY A 210 32.61 7.61 -3.14
C GLY A 210 32.85 8.14 -1.73
N LYS A 211 32.57 9.43 -1.48
CA LYS A 211 32.74 10.06 -0.16
C LYS A 211 31.89 9.41 0.93
N VAL A 212 30.64 9.06 0.63
CA VAL A 212 29.76 8.38 1.60
C VAL A 212 30.26 6.96 1.90
N ARG A 213 30.73 6.24 0.89
CA ARG A 213 31.31 4.90 1.05
C ARG A 213 32.62 4.93 1.86
N GLU A 214 33.47 5.93 1.68
CA GLU A 214 34.72 6.05 2.44
C GLU A 214 34.53 6.40 3.92
N SER A 215 33.39 7.03 4.28
CA SER A 215 33.10 7.40 5.66
C SER A 215 32.78 6.19 6.54
N SER A 216 33.36 6.11 7.74
CA SER A 216 33.02 5.10 8.75
C SER A 216 31.74 5.44 9.54
N ASP A 217 31.25 6.68 9.43
CA ASP A 217 30.03 7.10 10.11
C ASP A 217 28.81 6.72 9.25
N ALA A 218 27.98 5.81 9.77
CA ALA A 218 26.75 5.38 9.12
C ALA A 218 25.73 6.52 8.92
N LYS A 219 25.86 7.62 9.68
CA LYS A 219 24.98 8.79 9.56
C LYS A 219 25.46 9.81 8.55
N PHE A 220 26.72 9.72 8.13
CA PHE A 220 27.33 10.66 7.20
C PHE A 220 26.77 10.45 5.79
N GLY A 221 26.24 11.53 5.22
CA GLY A 221 25.62 11.52 3.90
C GLY A 221 25.74 12.88 3.22
N PHE A 222 25.03 13.01 2.10
CA PHE A 222 24.96 14.22 1.30
C PHE A 222 23.50 14.69 1.23
N ASN A 223 23.24 15.91 1.69
CA ASN A 223 21.95 16.53 1.55
C ASN A 223 21.85 17.21 0.18
N ALA A 224 21.12 16.60 -0.74
CA ALA A 224 20.96 17.13 -2.10
C ALA A 224 20.16 18.45 -2.18
N GLN A 225 19.46 18.86 -1.11
CA GLN A 225 18.73 20.13 -1.08
C GLN A 225 19.65 21.31 -0.76
N THR A 226 20.67 21.10 0.09
CA THR A 226 21.61 22.14 0.52
C THR A 226 23.02 21.96 -0.07
N GLU A 227 23.26 20.83 -0.73
CA GLU A 227 24.56 20.40 -1.26
C GLU A 227 25.66 20.25 -0.19
N GLU A 228 25.27 19.97 1.05
CA GLU A 228 26.19 19.81 2.18
C GLU A 228 26.37 18.34 2.59
N TYR A 229 27.58 18.01 3.06
CA TYR A 229 27.86 16.72 3.69
C TYR A 229 27.73 16.81 5.21
N GLY A 230 27.16 15.79 5.84
CA GLY A 230 26.97 15.79 7.28
C GLY A 230 26.07 14.67 7.78
N ASP A 231 25.58 14.82 9.00
CA ASP A 231 24.69 13.86 9.65
C ASP A 231 23.27 14.00 9.08
N MET A 232 22.81 12.98 8.36
CA MET A 232 21.51 12.97 7.68
C MET A 232 20.33 13.07 8.65
N PHE A 233 20.47 12.56 9.89
CA PHE A 233 19.42 12.74 10.90
C PHE A 233 19.32 14.18 11.36
N LYS A 234 20.47 14.87 11.53
CA LYS A 234 20.48 16.30 11.88
C LYS A 234 19.92 17.17 10.76
N PHE A 235 20.15 16.78 9.51
CA PHE A 235 19.53 17.42 8.35
C PHE A 235 18.04 17.10 8.19
N GLY A 236 17.50 16.13 8.94
CA GLY A 236 16.11 15.69 8.82
C GLY A 236 15.83 14.87 7.55
N VAL A 237 16.88 14.40 6.87
CA VAL A 237 16.76 13.55 5.67
C VAL A 237 16.71 12.08 6.13
N ILE A 238 15.48 11.62 6.38
CA ILE A 238 15.17 10.30 6.90
C ILE A 238 14.21 9.56 5.97
N ASP A 239 14.38 8.25 5.87
CA ASP A 239 13.49 7.38 5.11
C ASP A 239 12.91 6.28 6.03
N PRO A 240 11.64 5.87 5.84
CA PRO A 240 11.10 4.71 6.56
C PRO A 240 11.86 3.43 6.19
N ALA A 241 12.29 2.67 7.19
CA ALA A 241 13.09 1.44 6.98
C ALA A 241 12.36 0.43 6.09
N LYS A 242 11.05 0.28 6.31
CA LYS A 242 10.16 -0.57 5.51
C LYS A 242 10.22 -0.24 4.02
N VAL A 243 10.20 1.05 3.67
CA VAL A 243 10.18 1.47 2.27
C VAL A 243 11.50 1.10 1.58
N VAL A 244 12.64 1.37 2.24
CA VAL A 244 13.97 1.06 1.70
C VAL A 244 14.14 -0.46 1.52
N ARG A 245 13.74 -1.25 2.51
CA ARG A 245 13.82 -2.72 2.45
C ARG A 245 12.93 -3.30 1.36
N THR A 246 11.65 -2.94 1.34
CA THR A 246 10.69 -3.45 0.35
C THR A 246 11.09 -3.04 -1.07
N ALA A 247 11.56 -1.81 -1.29
CA ALA A 247 12.03 -1.38 -2.60
C ALA A 247 13.21 -2.24 -3.12
N LEU A 248 14.15 -2.60 -2.24
CA LEU A 248 15.28 -3.47 -2.60
C LEU A 248 14.83 -4.91 -2.88
N GLU A 249 13.98 -5.47 -2.03
CA GLU A 249 13.44 -6.84 -2.18
C GLU A 249 12.64 -6.98 -3.48
N ASP A 250 11.74 -6.04 -3.78
CA ASP A 250 10.93 -6.06 -4.99
C ASP A 250 11.80 -5.88 -6.25
N ALA A 251 12.76 -4.96 -6.21
CA ALA A 251 13.69 -4.75 -7.32
C ALA A 251 14.54 -6.00 -7.60
N ALA A 252 15.08 -6.64 -6.55
CA ALA A 252 15.86 -7.87 -6.67
C ALA A 252 15.01 -9.04 -7.19
N SER A 253 13.76 -9.14 -6.73
CA SER A 253 12.80 -10.17 -7.17
C SER A 253 12.53 -10.08 -8.68
N VAL A 254 12.20 -8.89 -9.18
CA VAL A 254 11.95 -8.67 -10.62
C VAL A 254 13.22 -8.85 -11.44
N ALA A 255 14.37 -8.32 -10.97
CA ALA A 255 15.64 -8.46 -11.67
C ALA A 255 16.07 -9.92 -11.78
N GLY A 256 15.89 -10.71 -10.71
CA GLY A 256 16.19 -12.14 -10.70
C GLY A 256 15.38 -12.90 -11.76
N LEU A 257 14.08 -12.60 -11.88
CA LEU A 257 13.24 -13.18 -12.93
C LEU A 257 13.75 -12.82 -14.33
N LEU A 258 14.04 -11.53 -14.57
CA LEU A 258 14.47 -11.05 -15.89
C LEU A 258 15.83 -11.62 -16.31
N ILE A 259 16.79 -11.74 -15.40
CA ILE A 259 18.13 -12.28 -15.70
C ILE A 259 18.07 -13.75 -16.12
N THR A 260 17.10 -14.50 -15.62
CA THR A 260 16.88 -15.92 -15.97
C THR A 260 15.98 -16.14 -17.18
N THR A 261 15.48 -15.05 -17.80
CA THR A 261 14.54 -15.14 -18.91
C THR A 261 15.28 -15.36 -20.23
N GLU A 262 15.29 -16.61 -20.72
CA GLU A 262 15.92 -16.99 -21.99
C GLU A 262 15.03 -16.71 -23.22
N ALA A 263 13.71 -16.74 -23.05
CA ALA A 263 12.76 -16.53 -24.14
C ALA A 263 11.50 -15.79 -23.66
N MET A 264 10.94 -14.96 -24.53
CA MET A 264 9.69 -14.23 -24.29
C MET A 264 8.74 -14.48 -25.45
N VAL A 265 7.50 -14.86 -25.15
CA VAL A 265 6.42 -14.95 -26.13
C VAL A 265 5.58 -13.70 -26.00
N ALA A 266 5.47 -12.94 -27.07
CA ALA A 266 4.67 -11.73 -27.15
C ALA A 266 3.62 -11.86 -28.27
N GLU A 267 2.50 -11.16 -28.11
CA GLU A 267 1.54 -11.02 -29.19
C GLU A 267 2.16 -10.22 -30.34
N LYS A 268 1.94 -10.68 -31.57
CA LYS A 268 2.36 -9.92 -32.76
C LYS A 268 1.65 -8.57 -32.72
N PRO A 269 2.36 -7.43 -32.85
CA PRO A 269 1.72 -6.13 -32.95
C PRO A 269 0.67 -6.17 -34.05
N ALA A 270 -0.56 -5.73 -33.73
CA ALA A 270 -1.58 -5.57 -34.74
C ALA A 270 -1.10 -4.56 -35.77
N ASP A 271 -1.28 -4.86 -37.06
CA ASP A 271 -1.03 -3.89 -38.12
C ASP A 271 -1.95 -2.69 -37.86
N LYS A 272 -1.36 -1.56 -37.49
CA LYS A 272 -2.10 -0.31 -37.40
C LYS A 272 -2.61 -0.04 -38.82
N ALA A 273 -3.92 -0.18 -39.03
CA ALA A 273 -4.55 0.34 -40.23
C ALA A 273 -4.02 1.77 -40.42
N PRO A 274 -3.49 2.12 -41.61
CA PRO A 274 -3.10 3.50 -41.86
C PRO A 274 -4.31 4.35 -41.49
N ALA A 275 -4.10 5.34 -40.64
CA ALA A 275 -5.10 6.34 -40.34
C ALA A 275 -5.42 7.05 -41.66
N GLY A 276 -6.38 6.48 -42.40
CA GLY A 276 -6.85 7.00 -43.65
C GLY A 276 -7.46 8.36 -43.36
N GLY A 277 -6.76 9.41 -43.77
CA GLY A 277 -7.40 10.69 -43.99
C GLY A 277 -8.55 10.47 -44.96
N GLY A 278 -9.77 10.84 -44.57
CA GLY A 278 -10.92 10.74 -45.44
C GLY A 278 -12.21 10.44 -44.70
N MET A 279 -12.82 11.51 -44.20
CA MET A 279 -14.27 11.72 -44.12
C MET A 279 -15.13 10.71 -44.91
N GLY A 280 -16.12 10.11 -44.25
CA GLY A 280 -17.38 9.72 -44.90
C GLY A 280 -17.93 8.34 -44.54
N GLY A 281 -19.14 8.33 -43.97
CA GLY A 281 -20.14 7.30 -44.30
C GLY A 281 -20.24 6.09 -43.37
N MET A 282 -20.99 6.25 -42.29
CA MET A 282 -22.18 5.44 -41.94
C MET A 282 -22.26 3.98 -42.43
N GLY A 283 -22.43 3.07 -41.47
CA GLY A 283 -23.23 1.85 -41.63
C GLY A 283 -22.45 0.54 -41.57
N GLY A 284 -22.86 -0.36 -40.66
CA GLY A 284 -22.39 -1.75 -40.67
C GLY A 284 -22.38 -2.40 -39.30
N MET A 285 -23.56 -2.60 -38.74
CA MET A 285 -23.79 -3.56 -37.67
C MET A 285 -23.65 -4.96 -38.26
N ASP A 286 -22.66 -5.75 -37.84
CA ASP A 286 -22.71 -7.20 -38.00
C ASP A 286 -21.74 -7.95 -37.08
N GLY A 287 -22.34 -8.81 -36.25
CA GLY A 287 -21.84 -10.16 -35.94
C GLY A 287 -20.64 -10.34 -35.03
N MET A 288 -20.87 -10.54 -33.72
CA MET A 288 -20.03 -11.44 -32.91
C MET A 288 -20.90 -12.32 -32.02
N MET A 289 -20.96 -13.60 -32.41
CA MET A 289 -20.93 -14.72 -31.46
C MET A 289 -19.55 -14.79 -30.83
#